data_AF-X0X6I5-F1
#
_entry.id   AF-X0X6I5-F1
#
_cell.length_a   1.000
_cell.length_b   1.000
_cell.length_c   1.000
_cell.angle_alpha   90.00
_cell.angle_beta   90.00
_cell.angle_gamma   90.00
#
_symmetry.space_group_name_H-M   'P 1'
#
loop_
_entity.id
_entity.type
_entity.pdbx_description
1 polymer ?
#
loop_
_entity_poly.entity_id
_entity_poly.type
_entity_poly.pdbx_seq_one_letter_code
_entity_poly.pdbx_strand_id
1 'polypeptide(L)'
;RVDELTHELDADPRSMYFKQAAYGMPVRMALLALLLGAKEVSISEEQDSFVRKIDYPVYKRDSGVKCPNIKCVSNQETEVRYIKPEFKIVSREPLTLRCVYCDHELHPRYVASSEWHQRKLESKKYHSADSHLAWKINPENLIIFDSEKGAQSQGFKASRYARQ
;
A
#
# COMPACT_ATOMS: atom_id res chain seq x y z
N ARG A 1 -15.67 -9.82 -9.10
CA ARG A 1 -16.37 -9.15 -10.21
C ARG A 1 -17.43 -10.10 -10.77
N VAL A 2 -18.71 -9.70 -10.90
CA VAL A 2 -19.76 -10.53 -11.53
C VAL A 2 -20.36 -9.71 -12.67
N ASP A 3 -20.28 -10.23 -13.91
CA ASP A 3 -20.77 -9.58 -15.14
C ASP A 3 -20.16 -8.20 -15.45
N GLU A 4 -18.89 -7.98 -15.08
CA GLU A 4 -18.16 -6.73 -15.32
C GLU A 4 -17.31 -6.77 -16.61
N LEU A 5 -16.85 -5.60 -17.06
CA LEU A 5 -15.95 -5.43 -18.19
C LEU A 5 -14.64 -6.23 -18.01
N THR A 6 -14.10 -6.74 -19.11
CA THR A 6 -12.84 -7.50 -19.13
C THR A 6 -11.66 -6.63 -18.75
N HIS A 7 -10.71 -7.15 -17.97
CA HIS A 7 -9.51 -6.42 -17.53
C HIS A 7 -8.67 -5.83 -18.68
N GLU A 8 -8.68 -6.45 -19.86
CA GLU A 8 -8.00 -5.92 -21.05
C GLU A 8 -8.49 -4.51 -21.42
N LEU A 9 -9.77 -4.22 -21.17
CA LEU A 9 -10.33 -2.89 -21.38
C LEU A 9 -9.80 -1.88 -20.38
N ASP A 10 -9.47 -2.29 -19.14
CA ASP A 10 -8.92 -1.42 -18.09
C ASP A 10 -7.56 -0.83 -18.51
N ALA A 11 -6.80 -1.55 -19.34
CA ALA A 11 -5.50 -1.12 -19.85
C ALA A 11 -5.57 -0.29 -21.14
N ASP A 12 -6.73 -0.26 -21.82
CA ASP A 12 -6.89 0.53 -23.04
C ASP A 12 -6.86 2.03 -22.69
N PRO A 13 -5.97 2.85 -23.29
CA PRO A 13 -5.87 4.27 -22.98
C PRO A 13 -7.14 5.08 -23.29
N ARG A 14 -8.05 4.54 -24.12
CA ARG A 14 -9.36 5.13 -24.42
C ARG A 14 -10.38 4.85 -23.31
N SER A 15 -10.14 3.84 -22.47
CA SER A 15 -10.99 3.52 -21.33
C SER A 15 -10.81 4.57 -20.23
N MET A 16 -11.73 5.52 -20.20
CA MET A 16 -11.71 6.64 -19.26
C MET A 16 -12.71 6.47 -18.10
N TYR A 17 -13.38 5.31 -18.00
CA TYR A 17 -14.50 5.10 -17.07
C TYR A 17 -14.08 5.25 -15.59
N PHE A 18 -12.85 4.90 -15.20
CA PHE A 18 -12.35 5.18 -13.83
C PHE A 18 -12.22 6.67 -13.55
N LYS A 19 -11.70 7.45 -14.50
CA LYS A 19 -11.61 8.92 -14.37
C LYS A 19 -13.00 9.55 -14.35
N GLN A 20 -13.90 9.08 -15.20
CA GLN A 20 -15.29 9.53 -15.22
C GLN A 20 -15.99 9.25 -13.88
N ALA A 21 -15.79 8.08 -13.28
CA ALA A 21 -16.33 7.76 -11.96
C ALA A 21 -15.72 8.66 -10.85
N ALA A 22 -14.41 8.87 -10.88
CA ALA A 22 -13.71 9.70 -9.90
C ALA A 22 -14.14 11.18 -9.93
N TYR A 23 -14.34 11.74 -11.14
CA TYR A 23 -14.70 13.15 -11.30
C TYR A 23 -16.22 13.38 -11.36
N GLY A 24 -17.01 12.36 -11.68
CA GLY A 24 -18.46 12.50 -11.86
C GLY A 24 -19.19 13.00 -10.61
N MET A 25 -18.83 12.47 -9.43
CA MET A 25 -19.41 12.92 -8.16
C MET A 25 -19.06 14.39 -7.84
N PRO A 26 -17.78 14.80 -7.80
CA PRO A 26 -17.42 16.21 -7.57
C PRO A 26 -18.07 17.19 -8.55
N VAL A 27 -18.08 16.87 -9.84
CA VAL A 27 -18.66 17.75 -10.88
C VAL A 27 -20.16 17.91 -10.69
N ARG A 28 -20.89 16.82 -10.38
CA ARG A 28 -22.33 16.88 -10.10
C ARG A 28 -22.62 17.69 -8.84
N MET A 29 -21.83 17.51 -7.78
CA MET A 29 -22.01 18.27 -6.54
C MET A 29 -21.76 19.77 -6.77
N ALA A 30 -20.73 20.12 -7.54
CA ALA A 30 -20.46 21.52 -7.90
C ALA A 30 -21.59 22.13 -8.73
N LEU A 31 -22.10 21.39 -9.71
CA LEU A 31 -23.22 21.83 -10.55
C LEU A 31 -24.51 22.05 -9.73
N LEU A 32 -24.85 21.11 -8.85
CA LEU A 32 -26.01 21.24 -7.97
C LEU A 32 -25.88 22.43 -7.02
N ALA A 33 -24.70 22.62 -6.43
CA ALA A 33 -24.45 23.75 -5.54
C ALA A 33 -24.59 25.09 -6.26
N LEU A 34 -24.14 25.18 -7.52
CA LEU A 34 -24.31 26.36 -8.37
C LEU A 34 -25.79 26.61 -8.69
N LEU A 35 -26.52 25.59 -9.16
CA LEU A 35 -27.93 25.72 -9.55
C LEU A 35 -28.85 26.09 -8.37
N LEU A 36 -28.53 25.61 -7.17
CA LEU A 36 -29.29 25.90 -5.95
C LEU A 36 -28.88 27.24 -5.31
N GLY A 37 -27.88 27.95 -5.85
CA GLY A 37 -27.32 29.15 -5.25
C GLY A 37 -26.66 28.90 -3.89
N ALA A 38 -26.34 27.65 -3.56
CA ALA A 38 -25.76 27.25 -2.27
C ALA A 38 -24.29 27.68 -2.13
N LYS A 39 -23.63 28.00 -3.25
CA LYS A 39 -22.26 28.52 -3.27
C LYS A 39 -22.09 29.51 -4.43
N GLU A 40 -21.65 30.73 -4.11
CA GLU A 40 -21.15 31.65 -5.12
C GLU A 40 -19.80 31.13 -5.64
N VAL A 41 -19.71 30.91 -6.95
CA VAL A 41 -18.49 30.40 -7.58
C VAL A 41 -17.56 31.58 -7.84
N SER A 42 -16.79 31.98 -6.83
CA SER A 42 -15.58 32.76 -7.06
C SER A 42 -14.47 31.79 -7.47
N ILE A 43 -14.07 31.85 -8.74
CA ILE A 43 -12.87 31.15 -9.22
C ILE A 43 -11.69 31.96 -8.69
N SER A 44 -11.32 31.76 -7.43
CA SER A 44 -10.02 32.22 -6.95
C SER A 44 -8.97 31.25 -7.48
N GLU A 45 -8.06 31.73 -8.30
CA GLU A 45 -6.81 31.02 -8.56
C GLU A 45 -6.14 30.80 -7.19
N GLU A 46 -5.83 29.53 -6.90
CA GLU A 46 -5.00 29.14 -5.76
C GLU A 46 -5.66 29.31 -4.38
N GLN A 47 -6.55 28.38 -4.03
CA GLN A 47 -6.63 27.93 -2.64
C GLN A 47 -6.11 26.51 -2.56
N ASP A 48 -4.78 26.44 -2.41
CA ASP A 48 -4.07 25.25 -1.99
C ASP A 48 -4.84 24.61 -0.84
N SER A 49 -5.39 23.43 -1.10
CA SER A 49 -6.26 22.73 -0.16
C SER A 49 -5.56 22.61 1.19
N PHE A 50 -6.16 23.14 2.26
CA PHE A 50 -5.68 23.09 3.65
C PHE A 50 -5.39 21.66 4.19
N VAL A 51 -5.72 20.62 3.42
CA VAL A 51 -5.28 19.26 3.69
C VAL A 51 -3.89 19.10 3.10
N ARG A 52 -2.85 19.24 3.93
CA ARG A 52 -1.51 18.74 3.59
C ARG A 52 -1.66 17.25 3.29
N LYS A 53 -1.68 16.88 2.01
CA LYS A 53 -1.64 15.48 1.60
C LYS A 53 -0.29 14.93 2.05
N ILE A 54 -0.28 14.19 3.16
CA ILE A 54 0.89 13.43 3.58
C ILE A 54 1.01 12.28 2.59
N ASP A 55 1.99 12.35 1.70
CA ASP A 55 2.28 11.29 0.75
C ASP A 55 3.09 10.20 1.43
N TYR A 56 2.39 9.19 1.94
CA TYR A 56 3.02 8.05 2.60
C TYR A 56 3.64 7.12 1.54
N PRO A 57 4.89 6.65 1.74
CA PRO A 57 5.52 5.74 0.82
C PRO A 57 4.73 4.42 0.73
N VAL A 58 4.54 3.95 -0.50
CA VAL A 58 3.80 2.72 -0.79
C VAL A 58 4.76 1.54 -0.81
N TYR A 59 4.48 0.56 0.05
CA TYR A 59 5.06 -0.76 0.06
C TYR A 59 4.27 -1.68 -0.88
N LYS A 60 4.90 -2.10 -1.98
CA LYS A 60 4.35 -3.04 -2.96
C LYS A 60 5.41 -4.08 -3.31
N ARG A 61 5.14 -5.35 -3.01
CA ARG A 61 6.00 -6.49 -3.39
C ARG A 61 5.16 -7.69 -3.81
N ASP A 62 5.73 -8.51 -4.68
CA ASP A 62 5.10 -9.72 -5.21
C ASP A 62 5.01 -10.86 -4.19
N SER A 63 5.88 -10.82 -3.19
CA SER A 63 5.97 -11.80 -2.11
C SER A 63 6.13 -11.09 -0.77
N GLY A 64 5.45 -11.57 0.27
CA GLY A 64 5.56 -11.03 1.62
C GLY A 64 4.24 -11.07 2.37
N VAL A 65 3.98 -9.99 3.11
CA VAL A 65 2.82 -9.85 3.99
C VAL A 65 1.51 -9.73 3.21
N LYS A 66 0.50 -10.50 3.64
CA LYS A 66 -0.88 -10.39 3.15
C LYS A 66 -1.69 -9.47 4.05
N CYS A 67 -2.82 -8.97 3.55
CA CYS A 67 -3.73 -8.21 4.40
C CYS A 67 -4.34 -9.15 5.45
N PRO A 68 -4.36 -8.82 6.75
CA PRO A 68 -4.98 -9.67 7.76
C PRO A 68 -6.51 -9.64 7.72
N ASN A 69 -7.11 -8.64 7.06
CA ASN A 69 -8.55 -8.63 6.81
C ASN A 69 -8.92 -9.69 5.76
N ILE A 70 -9.55 -10.78 6.22
CA ILE A 70 -9.96 -11.91 5.37
C ILE A 70 -10.90 -11.48 4.24
N LYS A 71 -11.72 -10.44 4.46
CA LYS A 71 -12.66 -9.91 3.44
C LYS A 71 -12.01 -8.94 2.46
N CYS A 72 -10.72 -8.61 2.63
CA CYS A 72 -10.02 -7.68 1.76
C CYS A 72 -9.98 -8.20 0.32
N VAL A 73 -10.22 -7.31 -0.64
CA VAL A 73 -10.18 -7.63 -2.08
C VAL A 73 -8.84 -8.22 -2.50
N SER A 74 -7.73 -7.82 -1.86
CA SER A 74 -6.40 -8.36 -2.16
C SER A 74 -6.17 -9.81 -1.69
N ASN A 75 -7.10 -10.38 -0.93
CA ASN A 75 -7.08 -11.79 -0.52
C ASN A 75 -8.10 -12.66 -1.27
N GLN A 76 -9.01 -12.06 -2.06
CA GLN A 76 -10.06 -12.79 -2.75
C GLN A 76 -9.50 -13.60 -3.92
N GLU A 77 -9.79 -14.89 -3.97
CA GLU A 77 -9.23 -15.82 -4.97
C GLU A 77 -9.50 -15.41 -6.42
N THR A 78 -10.64 -14.76 -6.67
CA THR A 78 -11.00 -14.24 -8.00
C THR A 78 -10.16 -13.03 -8.42
N GLU A 79 -9.63 -12.29 -7.44
CA GLU A 79 -8.98 -11.00 -7.66
C GLU A 79 -7.45 -11.06 -7.48
N VAL A 80 -6.90 -12.03 -6.71
CA VAL A 80 -5.44 -12.14 -6.44
C VAL A 80 -4.58 -12.29 -7.69
N ARG A 81 -5.17 -12.65 -8.84
CA ARG A 81 -4.47 -12.70 -10.14
C ARG A 81 -4.21 -11.30 -10.73
N TYR A 82 -5.03 -10.33 -10.36
CA TYR A 82 -5.01 -8.97 -10.90
C TYR A 82 -4.55 -7.94 -9.85
N ILE A 83 -4.84 -8.20 -8.58
CA ILE A 83 -4.57 -7.28 -7.47
C ILE A 83 -3.45 -7.84 -6.60
N LYS A 84 -2.36 -7.08 -6.51
CA LYS A 84 -1.27 -7.36 -5.56
C LYS A 84 -1.54 -6.59 -4.26
N PRO A 85 -1.29 -7.17 -3.07
CA PRO A 85 -1.39 -6.41 -1.82
C PRO A 85 -0.46 -5.19 -1.84
N GLU A 86 -1.03 -4.03 -1.49
CA GLU A 86 -0.33 -2.76 -1.40
C GLU A 86 -0.62 -2.11 -0.05
N PHE A 87 0.41 -1.51 0.55
CA PHE A 87 0.34 -0.93 1.89
C PHE A 87 1.05 0.43 1.95
N LYS A 88 0.44 1.41 2.59
CA LYS A 88 1.12 2.67 2.96
C LYS A 88 1.88 2.47 4.26
N ILE A 89 3.14 2.90 4.32
CA ILE A 89 3.90 2.92 5.57
C ILE A 89 3.55 4.20 6.31
N VAL A 90 2.66 4.10 7.31
CA VAL A 90 2.12 5.27 8.04
C VAL A 90 2.96 5.67 9.25
N SER A 91 3.67 4.70 9.84
CA SER A 91 4.66 4.93 10.89
C SER A 91 5.83 3.96 10.73
N ARG A 92 7.02 4.37 11.20
CA ARG A 92 8.21 3.51 11.32
C ARG A 92 8.54 3.14 12.76
N GLU A 93 7.93 3.81 13.73
CA GLU A 93 8.13 3.60 15.16
C GLU A 93 6.78 3.66 15.90
N PRO A 94 6.14 2.52 16.17
CA PRO A 94 6.43 1.19 15.60
C PRO A 94 6.14 1.16 14.08
N LEU A 95 6.69 0.15 13.37
CA LEU A 95 6.40 -0.01 11.95
C LEU A 95 4.91 -0.33 11.76
N THR A 96 4.15 0.63 11.25
CA THR A 96 2.71 0.51 11.01
C THR A 96 2.44 0.66 9.53
N LEU A 97 1.74 -0.32 8.97
CA LEU A 97 1.30 -0.34 7.59
C LEU A 97 -0.22 -0.18 7.54
N ARG A 98 -0.73 0.44 6.48
CA ARG A 98 -2.17 0.55 6.19
C ARG A 98 -2.46 0.02 4.80
N CYS A 99 -3.40 -0.92 4.69
CA CYS A 99 -3.78 -1.50 3.40
C CYS A 99 -4.41 -0.44 2.48
N VAL A 100 -3.94 -0.34 1.23
CA VAL A 100 -4.48 0.61 0.23
C VAL A 100 -5.94 0.32 -0.14
N TYR A 101 -6.40 -0.93 0.04
CA TYR A 101 -7.72 -1.36 -0.41
C TYR A 101 -8.81 -1.29 0.66
N CYS A 102 -8.50 -1.68 1.90
CA CYS A 102 -9.50 -1.78 2.97
C CYS A 102 -9.16 -0.93 4.20
N ASP A 103 -8.09 -0.13 4.13
CA ASP A 103 -7.57 0.72 5.22
C ASP A 103 -7.24 0.00 6.53
N HIS A 104 -7.23 -1.34 6.51
CA HIS A 104 -6.88 -2.13 7.69
C HIS A 104 -5.40 -1.92 8.04
N GLU A 105 -5.14 -1.64 9.32
CA GLU A 105 -3.81 -1.44 9.85
C GLU A 105 -3.16 -2.77 10.24
N LEU A 106 -1.87 -2.92 9.97
CA LEU A 106 -1.11 -4.09 10.36
C LEU A 106 0.27 -3.70 10.91
N HIS A 107 0.68 -4.46 11.91
CA HIS A 107 1.95 -4.31 12.62
C HIS A 107 2.79 -5.56 12.30
N PRO A 108 3.66 -5.51 11.28
CA PRO A 108 4.51 -6.63 10.94
C PRO A 108 5.47 -6.97 12.08
N ARG A 109 5.82 -8.25 12.20
CA ARG A 109 6.70 -8.74 13.27
C ARG A 109 8.16 -8.80 12.86
N TYR A 110 8.43 -9.04 11.58
CA TYR A 110 9.78 -9.25 11.09
C TYR A 110 10.04 -8.48 9.80
N VAL A 111 11.26 -7.97 9.68
CA VAL A 111 11.73 -7.23 8.52
C VAL A 111 13.10 -7.72 8.06
N ALA A 112 13.40 -7.55 6.79
CA ALA A 112 14.71 -7.78 6.21
C ALA A 112 15.02 -6.72 5.14
N SER A 113 16.27 -6.67 4.70
CA SER A 113 16.70 -5.83 3.59
C SER A 113 16.90 -6.68 2.32
N SER A 114 16.51 -6.16 1.16
CA SER A 114 16.94 -6.71 -0.14
C SER A 114 18.38 -6.35 -0.51
N GLU A 115 18.97 -5.38 0.17
CA GLU A 115 20.39 -5.06 0.04
C GLU A 115 21.20 -5.83 1.09
N TRP A 116 21.88 -6.88 0.65
CA TRP A 116 22.81 -7.65 1.47
C TRP A 116 24.21 -7.63 0.86
N HIS A 117 25.23 -7.41 1.71
CA HIS A 117 26.62 -7.27 1.27
C HIS A 117 27.09 -8.46 0.43
N GLN A 118 27.71 -8.16 -0.72
CA GLN A 118 28.33 -9.10 -1.67
C GLN A 118 27.39 -10.16 -2.27
N ARG A 119 26.05 -9.97 -2.21
CA ARG A 119 25.05 -10.92 -2.72
C ARG A 119 25.13 -12.35 -2.15
N LYS A 120 25.89 -12.57 -1.08
CA LYS A 120 26.05 -13.89 -0.44
C LYS A 120 24.76 -14.31 0.27
N LEU A 121 24.39 -15.59 0.18
CA LEU A 121 23.22 -16.14 0.89
C LEU A 121 23.34 -16.01 2.41
N GLU A 122 24.56 -16.01 2.94
CA GLU A 122 24.84 -15.89 4.38
C GLU A 122 24.52 -14.51 4.97
N SER A 123 24.43 -13.47 4.13
CA SER A 123 24.08 -12.12 4.57
C SER A 123 22.58 -11.84 4.55
N LYS A 124 21.73 -12.78 4.07
CA LYS A 124 20.28 -12.69 4.20
C LYS A 124 19.85 -12.90 5.65
N LYS A 125 19.57 -11.80 6.34
CA LYS A 125 19.12 -11.82 7.73
C LYS A 125 17.78 -11.12 7.89
N TYR A 126 16.94 -11.66 8.76
CA TYR A 126 15.74 -10.99 9.23
C TYR A 126 15.90 -10.53 10.68
N HIS A 127 15.15 -9.50 11.03
CA HIS A 127 15.20 -8.79 12.31
C HIS A 127 13.77 -8.58 12.83
N SER A 128 13.61 -8.34 14.13
CA SER A 128 12.35 -7.86 14.69
C SER A 128 11.99 -6.51 14.07
N ALA A 129 10.71 -6.30 13.76
CA ALA A 129 10.22 -5.02 13.24
C ALA A 129 10.38 -3.87 14.26
N ASP A 130 10.49 -4.20 15.54
CA ASP A 130 10.74 -3.24 16.63
C ASP A 130 12.24 -2.91 16.79
N SER A 131 13.12 -3.65 16.10
CA SER A 131 14.57 -3.45 16.23
C SER A 131 15.05 -2.17 15.55
N HIS A 132 16.17 -1.63 16.03
CA HIS A 132 16.78 -0.43 15.46
C HIS A 132 17.17 -0.49 13.98
N LEU A 133 17.22 -1.71 13.44
CA LEU A 133 17.56 -1.97 12.06
C LEU A 133 16.35 -1.77 11.14
N ALA A 134 15.12 -1.91 11.63
CA ALA A 134 13.91 -1.74 10.82
C ALA A 134 13.78 -0.33 10.24
N TRP A 135 14.19 0.69 11.01
CA TRP A 135 14.07 2.10 10.64
C TRP A 135 15.17 2.54 9.67
N LYS A 136 16.34 1.88 9.74
CA LYS A 136 17.50 2.16 8.89
C LYS A 136 17.36 1.58 7.48
N ILE A 137 16.45 0.64 7.26
CA ILE A 137 16.24 0.06 5.93
C ILE A 137 15.47 1.07 5.06
N ASN A 138 16.01 1.37 3.88
CA ASN A 138 15.31 2.20 2.92
C ASN A 138 13.99 1.53 2.49
N PRO A 139 12.91 2.29 2.26
CA PRO A 139 11.62 1.72 1.87
C PRO A 139 11.72 0.85 0.60
N GLU A 140 12.55 1.23 -0.38
CA GLU A 140 12.75 0.42 -1.59
C GLU A 140 13.37 -0.96 -1.30
N ASN A 141 14.14 -1.06 -0.21
CA ASN A 141 14.85 -2.27 0.17
C ASN A 141 14.18 -3.06 1.28
N LEU A 142 13.11 -2.53 1.85
CA LEU A 142 12.38 -3.18 2.94
C LEU A 142 11.70 -4.46 2.44
N ILE A 143 11.85 -5.55 3.17
CA ILE A 143 11.10 -6.80 3.01
C ILE A 143 10.40 -7.08 4.33
N ILE A 144 9.11 -7.40 4.28
CA ILE A 144 8.26 -7.53 5.45
C ILE A 144 7.71 -8.95 5.52
N PHE A 145 7.79 -9.56 6.68
CA PHE A 145 7.28 -10.89 6.96
C PHE A 145 6.28 -10.87 8.11
N ASP A 146 5.23 -11.67 7.96
CA ASP A 146 4.22 -11.91 8.99
C ASP A 146 4.73 -12.86 10.09
N SER A 147 5.66 -13.75 9.73
CA SER A 147 6.10 -14.88 10.54
C SER A 147 7.57 -15.24 10.27
N GLU A 148 8.24 -15.83 11.26
CA GLU A 148 9.61 -16.35 11.11
C GLU A 148 9.69 -17.42 10.03
N LYS A 149 8.68 -18.30 9.97
CA LYS A 149 8.61 -19.37 8.97
C LYS A 149 8.56 -18.80 7.54
N GLY A 150 7.84 -17.69 7.34
CA GLY A 150 7.79 -16.98 6.06
C GLY A 150 9.13 -16.38 5.65
N ALA A 151 9.90 -15.85 6.60
CA ALA A 151 11.26 -15.38 6.34
C ALA A 151 12.23 -16.53 6.01
N GLN A 152 12.17 -17.62 6.79
CA GLN A 152 13.06 -18.77 6.63
C GLN A 152 12.80 -19.53 5.33
N SER A 153 11.54 -19.65 4.89
CA SER A 153 11.20 -20.28 3.61
C SER A 153 11.76 -19.52 2.41
N GLN A 154 11.98 -18.21 2.54
CA GLN A 154 12.66 -17.37 1.54
C GLN A 154 14.19 -17.33 1.71
N GLY A 155 14.73 -18.17 2.60
CA GLY A 155 16.17 -18.32 2.82
C GLY A 155 16.80 -17.27 3.74
N PHE A 156 16.01 -16.52 4.50
CA PHE A 156 16.54 -15.59 5.50
C PHE A 156 16.84 -16.30 6.82
N LYS A 157 18.00 -15.98 7.41
CA LYS A 157 18.40 -16.48 8.73
C LYS A 157 18.09 -15.45 9.82
N ALA A 158 17.83 -15.92 11.03
CA ALA A 158 17.62 -15.03 12.16
C ALA A 158 18.88 -14.20 12.44
N SER A 159 18.71 -12.88 12.60
CA SER A 159 19.77 -12.04 13.15
C SER A 159 19.81 -12.11 14.68
N ARG A 160 20.83 -11.47 15.28
CA ARG A 160 20.89 -11.25 16.74
C ARG A 160 19.71 -10.43 17.28
N TYR A 161 19.01 -9.68 16.41
CA TYR A 161 17.90 -8.80 16.75
C TYR A 161 16.53 -9.40 16.37
N ALA A 162 16.45 -10.70 16.08
CA ALA A 162 15.21 -11.35 15.68
C ALA A 162 14.26 -11.69 16.85
N ARG A 163 14.75 -11.65 18.10
CA ARG A 163 13.99 -12.01 19.32
C ARG A 163 13.87 -10.86 20.34
N GLN A 164 14.19 -9.64 19.92
CA GLN A 164 13.99 -8.44 20.74
C GLN A 164 12.56 -7.93 20.58
#